data_AF-A0A1G8Q428-F1
#
_entry.id   AF-A0A1G8Q428-F1
#
_cell.length_a   1.000
_cell.length_b   1.000
_cell.length_c   1.000
_cell.angle_alpha   90.00
_cell.angle_beta   90.00
_cell.angle_gamma   90.00
#
_symmetry.space_group_name_H-M   'P 1'
#
loop_
_entity.id
_entity.type
_entity.pdbx_description
1 polymer ?
#
loop_
_entity_poly.entity_id
_entity_poly.type
_entity_poly.pdbx_seq_one_letter_code
_entity_poly.pdbx_strand_id
1 'polypeptide(L)'
;WGIYQRIVAAYREPNKTRGKQMMQAVIGSVTSGVPAALIEIRRVGRTLKQRAADVLAFFDRPGTSNGPTEAINGRLEHLRGSALGFRNLTNYIVRSLLESGGFRPRLHPQLR
;
A
#
# COMPACT_ATOMS: atom_id res chain seq x y z
N TRP A 1 -14.31 14.40 5.15
CA TRP A 1 -15.08 13.18 4.82
C TRP A 1 -15.15 12.92 3.32
N GLY A 2 -15.77 13.78 2.49
CA GLY A 2 -16.10 13.43 1.09
C GLY A 2 -14.98 12.97 0.13
N ILE A 3 -13.71 13.32 0.35
CA ILE A 3 -12.60 12.93 -0.55
C ILE A 3 -12.45 11.41 -0.62
N TYR A 4 -12.43 10.71 0.52
CA TYR A 4 -12.29 9.25 0.55
C TYR A 4 -13.42 8.56 -0.22
N GLN A 5 -14.67 8.98 0.02
CA GLN A 5 -15.83 8.40 -0.66
C GLN A 5 -15.77 8.62 -2.18
N ARG A 6 -15.30 9.79 -2.63
CA ARG A 6 -15.10 10.07 -4.05
C ARG A 6 -13.98 9.23 -4.68
N ILE A 7 -12.90 8.96 -3.95
CA ILE A 7 -11.82 8.04 -4.38
C ILE A 7 -12.39 6.63 -4.54
N VAL A 8 -13.11 6.12 -3.54
CA VAL A 8 -13.73 4.79 -3.58
C VAL A 8 -14.72 4.70 -4.74
N ALA A 9 -15.57 5.71 -4.92
CA ALA A 9 -16.54 5.76 -6.01
C ALA A 9 -15.84 5.75 -7.38
N ALA A 10 -14.76 6.51 -7.56
CA ALA A 10 -13.98 6.51 -8.79
C ALA A 10 -13.40 5.13 -9.11
N TYR A 11 -12.79 4.45 -8.12
CA TYR A 11 -12.24 3.11 -8.32
C TYR A 11 -13.29 2.03 -8.59
N ARG A 12 -14.50 2.16 -8.01
CA ARG A 12 -15.61 1.21 -8.17
C ARG A 12 -16.47 1.46 -9.41
N GLU A 13 -16.29 2.59 -10.10
CA GLU A 13 -17.04 2.94 -11.30
C GLU A 13 -16.81 1.88 -12.42
N PRO A 14 -17.88 1.23 -12.93
CA PRO A 14 -17.77 0.24 -13.99
C PRO A 14 -17.18 0.82 -15.29
N ASN A 15 -17.53 2.06 -15.62
CA ASN A 15 -16.99 2.73 -16.79
C ASN A 15 -15.63 3.36 -16.48
N LYS A 16 -14.55 2.77 -16.98
CA LYS A 16 -13.18 3.23 -16.70
C LYS A 16 -12.90 4.67 -17.10
N THR A 17 -13.44 5.14 -18.22
CA THR A 17 -13.30 6.54 -18.65
C THR A 17 -13.97 7.49 -17.65
N ARG A 18 -15.17 7.14 -17.18
CA ARG A 18 -15.89 7.92 -16.15
C ARG A 18 -15.14 7.87 -14.81
N GLY A 19 -14.66 6.71 -14.39
CA GLY A 19 -13.86 6.54 -13.18
C GLY A 19 -12.58 7.39 -13.22
N LYS A 20 -11.90 7.42 -14.37
CA LYS A 20 -10.71 8.27 -14.61
C LYS A 20 -11.04 9.74 -14.42
N GLN A 21 -12.12 10.24 -15.05
CA GLN A 21 -12.58 11.62 -14.90
C GLN A 21 -12.92 11.96 -13.45
N MET A 22 -13.61 11.06 -12.74
CA MET A 22 -13.93 11.22 -11.32
C MET A 22 -12.66 11.33 -10.47
N MET A 23 -11.67 10.46 -10.70
CA MET A 23 -10.39 10.51 -9.99
C MET A 23 -9.62 11.80 -10.28
N GLN A 24 -9.64 12.25 -11.53
CA GLN A 24 -8.99 13.50 -11.95
C GLN A 24 -9.62 14.71 -11.26
N ALA A 25 -10.95 14.73 -11.13
CA ALA A 25 -11.67 15.75 -10.38
C ALA A 25 -11.36 15.70 -8.87
N VAL A 26 -11.13 14.51 -8.30
CA VAL A 26 -10.65 14.39 -6.92
C VAL A 26 -9.27 15.00 -6.77
N ILE A 27 -8.30 14.58 -7.60
CA ILE A 27 -6.92 15.10 -7.57
C ILE A 27 -6.92 16.63 -7.69
N GLY A 28 -7.70 17.18 -8.63
CA GLY A 28 -7.87 18.62 -8.77
C GLY A 28 -8.37 19.29 -7.48
N SER A 29 -9.45 18.76 -6.89
CA SER A 29 -10.02 19.32 -5.66
C SER A 29 -9.07 19.29 -4.45
N VAL A 30 -8.27 18.24 -4.30
CA VAL A 30 -7.29 18.15 -3.18
C VAL A 30 -6.04 18.99 -3.45
N THR A 31 -5.74 19.26 -4.72
CA THR A 31 -4.59 20.09 -5.11
C THR A 31 -4.81 21.57 -4.80
N SER A 32 -5.98 22.11 -5.14
CA SER A 32 -6.25 23.56 -5.04
C SER A 32 -7.32 23.94 -4.01
N GLY A 33 -8.21 23.03 -3.63
CA GLY A 33 -9.37 23.29 -2.78
C GLY A 33 -9.11 23.12 -1.27
N VAL A 34 -7.86 22.99 -0.84
CA VAL A 34 -7.50 22.69 0.55
C VAL A 34 -6.91 23.93 1.24
N PRO A 35 -7.53 24.42 2.33
CA PRO A 35 -7.04 25.57 3.10
C PRO A 35 -5.58 25.41 3.55
N ALA A 36 -4.85 26.53 3.63
CA ALA A 36 -3.43 26.57 4.02
C ALA A 36 -3.16 25.93 5.39
N ALA A 37 -4.10 26.09 6.32
CA ALA A 37 -4.02 25.51 7.67
C ALA A 37 -4.00 23.97 7.68
N LEU A 38 -4.52 23.30 6.65
CA LEU A 38 -4.56 21.84 6.56
C LEU A 38 -3.30 21.29 5.88
N ILE A 39 -2.17 21.45 6.58
CA ILE A 39 -0.81 21.17 6.06
C ILE A 39 -0.68 19.73 5.54
N GLU A 40 -1.21 18.75 6.29
CA GLU A 40 -1.12 17.33 5.91
C GLU A 40 -1.90 17.01 4.64
N ILE A 41 -3.12 17.54 4.53
CA ILE A 41 -3.97 17.35 3.35
C ILE A 41 -3.35 18.04 2.13
N ARG A 42 -2.72 19.21 2.30
CA ARG A 42 -1.94 19.86 1.23
C ARG A 42 -0.74 19.03 0.80
N ARG A 43 -0.08 18.33 1.73
CA ARG A 43 1.01 17.40 1.40
C ARG A 43 0.48 16.26 0.55
N VAL A 44 -0.63 15.64 0.94
CA VAL A 44 -1.31 14.60 0.14
C VAL A 44 -1.69 15.12 -1.24
N GLY A 45 -2.29 16.31 -1.34
CA GLY A 45 -2.66 16.94 -2.61
C GLY A 45 -1.46 17.14 -3.54
N ARG A 46 -0.32 17.60 -3.01
CA ARG A 46 0.93 17.72 -3.80
C ARG A 46 1.40 16.36 -4.32
N THR A 47 1.42 15.33 -3.46
CA THR A 47 1.81 13.98 -3.88
C THR A 47 0.87 13.43 -4.96
N LEU A 48 -0.44 13.57 -4.78
CA LEU A 48 -1.43 13.14 -5.77
C LEU A 48 -1.29 13.86 -7.10
N LYS A 49 -0.98 15.17 -7.10
CA LYS A 49 -0.69 15.92 -8.33
C LYS A 49 0.57 15.40 -9.02
N GLN A 50 1.65 15.21 -8.27
CA GLN A 50 2.93 14.75 -8.81
C GLN A 50 2.83 13.34 -9.40
N ARG A 51 2.03 12.46 -8.80
CA ARG A 51 1.85 11.06 -9.21
C ARG A 51 0.53 10.84 -9.98
N ALA A 52 -0.09 11.90 -10.48
CA ALA A 52 -1.41 11.82 -11.12
C ALA A 52 -1.41 10.84 -12.31
N ALA A 53 -0.34 10.83 -13.10
CA ALA A 53 -0.20 9.89 -14.22
C ALA A 53 -0.26 8.43 -13.76
N ASP A 54 0.43 8.09 -12.68
CA ASP A 54 0.46 6.72 -12.15
C ASP A 54 -0.90 6.29 -11.58
N VAL A 55 -1.56 7.19 -10.84
CA VAL A 55 -2.89 6.94 -10.27
C VAL A 55 -3.92 6.75 -11.39
N LEU A 56 -3.88 7.60 -12.41
CA LEU A 56 -4.84 7.55 -13.52
C LEU A 56 -4.60 6.37 -14.45
N ALA A 57 -3.37 5.84 -14.52
CA ALA A 57 -3.05 4.65 -15.30
C ALA A 57 -3.82 3.40 -14.86
N PHE A 58 -4.32 3.36 -13.63
CA PHE A 58 -5.24 2.30 -13.17
C PHE A 58 -6.45 2.15 -14.09
N PHE A 59 -6.96 3.26 -14.62
CA PHE A 59 -8.16 3.26 -15.46
C PHE A 59 -7.88 2.89 -16.91
N ASP A 60 -6.63 2.99 -17.36
CA ASP A 60 -6.23 2.68 -18.72
C ASP A 60 -5.82 1.20 -18.91
N ARG A 61 -5.62 0.48 -17.80
CA ARG A 61 -5.13 -0.90 -17.80
C ARG A 61 -6.23 -1.87 -17.40
N PRO A 62 -6.23 -3.11 -17.92
CA PRO A 62 -7.09 -4.17 -17.42
C PRO A 62 -6.78 -4.40 -15.92
N GLY A 63 -7.84 -4.68 -15.15
CA GLY A 63 -7.89 -4.53 -13.70
C GLY A 63 -6.65 -5.01 -12.93
N THR A 64 -6.34 -4.28 -11.86
CA THR A 64 -5.29 -4.60 -10.88
C THR A 64 -5.88 -4.53 -9.48
N SER A 65 -5.35 -5.31 -8.54
CA SER A 65 -5.78 -5.31 -7.14
C SER A 65 -4.58 -5.14 -6.21
N ASN A 66 -4.81 -4.48 -5.07
CA ASN A 66 -3.79 -4.34 -4.03
C ASN A 66 -3.67 -5.61 -3.16
N GLY A 67 -4.55 -6.60 -3.34
CA GLY A 67 -4.64 -7.78 -2.50
C GLY A 67 -3.34 -8.58 -2.38
N PRO A 68 -2.62 -8.88 -3.48
CA PRO A 68 -1.32 -9.57 -3.38
C PRO A 68 -0.27 -8.80 -2.57
N THR A 69 -0.21 -7.48 -2.76
CA THR A 69 0.69 -6.59 -2.00
C THR A 69 0.30 -6.58 -0.52
N GLU A 70 -0.99 -6.48 -0.21
CA GLU A 70 -1.52 -6.50 1.16
C GLU A 70 -1.28 -7.84 1.84
N ALA A 71 -1.42 -8.95 1.11
CA ALA A 71 -1.12 -10.28 1.62
C ALA A 71 0.35 -10.41 2.02
N ILE A 72 1.28 -9.84 1.23
CA ILE A 72 2.71 -9.80 1.59
C ILE A 72 2.93 -8.89 2.80
N ASN A 73 2.36 -7.69 2.82
CA ASN A 73 2.52 -6.74 3.92
C ASN A 73 2.02 -7.33 5.25
N GLY A 74 0.85 -7.97 5.27
CA GLY A 74 0.34 -8.63 6.48
C GLY A 74 1.27 -9.73 7.00
N ARG A 75 1.91 -10.50 6.09
CA ARG A 75 2.94 -11.47 6.49
C ARG A 75 4.19 -10.79 7.06
N LEU A 76 4.64 -9.70 6.46
CA LEU A 76 5.79 -8.93 6.95
C LEU A 76 5.52 -8.30 8.32
N GLU A 77 4.31 -7.79 8.55
CA GLU A 77 3.89 -7.25 9.84
C GLU A 77 3.89 -8.32 10.93
N HIS A 78 3.38 -9.52 10.62
CA HIS A 78 3.43 -10.64 11.55
C HIS A 78 4.88 -11.04 11.89
N LEU A 79 5.74 -11.18 10.88
CA LEU A 79 7.16 -11.51 11.09
C LEU A 79 7.89 -10.43 11.91
N ARG A 80 7.64 -9.15 11.63
CA ARG A 80 8.18 -8.02 12.41
C ARG A 80 7.73 -8.08 13.87
N GLY A 81 6.48 -8.45 14.13
CA GLY A 81 5.98 -8.66 15.48
C GLY A 81 6.72 -9.79 16.21
N SER A 82 6.91 -10.94 15.56
CA SER A 82 7.55 -12.10 16.18
C SER A 82 9.07 -11.96 16.38
N ALA A 83 9.73 -11.12 15.58
CA ALA A 83 11.15 -10.80 15.67
C ALA A 83 11.43 -9.45 16.38
N LEU A 84 10.41 -8.84 16.97
CA LEU A 84 10.54 -7.57 17.68
C LEU A 84 11.54 -7.71 18.85
N GLY A 85 12.45 -6.75 18.99
CA GLY A 85 13.44 -6.70 20.07
C GLY A 85 14.81 -7.30 19.73
N PHE A 86 14.93 -8.07 18.65
CA PHE A 86 16.25 -8.49 18.15
C PHE A 86 16.96 -7.31 17.46
N ARG A 87 18.06 -6.85 18.05
CA ARG A 87 18.88 -5.74 17.52
C ARG A 87 19.97 -6.20 16.53
N ASN A 88 20.18 -7.51 16.42
CA ASN A 88 21.12 -8.14 15.50
C ASN A 88 20.34 -8.76 14.33
N LEU A 89 20.74 -8.42 13.11
CA LEU A 89 20.14 -8.92 11.87
C LEU A 89 20.10 -10.45 11.80
N THR A 90 21.16 -11.13 12.22
CA THR A 90 21.22 -12.60 12.23
C THR A 90 20.12 -13.19 13.11
N ASN A 91 19.96 -12.67 14.33
CA ASN A 91 18.93 -13.18 15.26
C ASN A 91 17.52 -12.84 14.79
N TYR A 92 17.34 -11.66 14.18
CA TYR A 92 16.09 -11.24 13.57
C TYR A 92 15.68 -12.19 12.42
N ILE A 93 16.65 -12.55 11.56
CA ILE A 93 16.44 -13.50 10.45
C ILE A 93 16.11 -14.88 11.00
N VAL A 94 16.89 -15.40 11.95
CA VAL A 94 16.64 -16.73 12.55
C VAL A 94 15.24 -16.81 13.15
N ARG A 95 14.82 -15.80 13.90
CA ARG A 95 13.47 -15.75 14.49
C ARG A 95 12.38 -15.70 13.41
N SER A 96 12.57 -14.91 12.37
CA SER A 96 11.63 -14.83 11.24
C SER A 96 11.55 -16.16 10.47
N LEU A 97 12.67 -16.88 10.33
CA LEU A 97 12.73 -18.21 9.72
C LEU A 97 12.05 -19.28 10.58
N LEU A 98 12.19 -19.23 11.91
CA LEU A 98 11.50 -20.14 12.83
C LEU A 98 9.98 -20.08 12.65
N GLU A 99 9.42 -18.87 12.69
CA GLU A 99 7.96 -18.64 12.60
C GLU A 99 7.38 -18.92 11.22
N SER A 100 8.18 -18.73 10.16
CA SER A 100 7.75 -18.98 8.78
C SER A 100 7.88 -20.44 8.34
N GLY A 101 8.30 -21.34 9.24
CA GLY A 101 8.50 -22.76 8.95
C GLY A 101 9.80 -23.07 8.19
N GLY A 102 10.78 -22.16 8.24
CA GLY A 102 12.11 -22.28 7.63
C GLY A 102 12.98 -23.42 8.15
N PHE A 103 12.57 -24.10 9.24
CA PHE A 103 13.22 -25.29 9.78
C PHE A 103 12.51 -26.59 9.36
N ARG A 104 12.05 -26.67 8.11
CA ARG A 104 11.73 -27.97 7.51
C ARG A 104 13.04 -28.78 7.38
N PRO A 105 13.05 -30.09 7.67
CA PRO A 105 14.26 -30.90 7.84
C PRO A 105 15.14 -31.10 6.59
N ARG A 106 14.95 -30.32 5.52
CA ARG A 106 15.83 -30.31 4.34
C ARG A 106 16.95 -29.25 4.39
N LEU A 107 16.97 -28.36 5.39
CA LEU A 107 17.98 -27.28 5.46
C LEU A 107 18.90 -27.30 6.68
N HIS A 108 18.72 -28.22 7.64
CA HIS A 108 19.62 -28.33 8.80
C HIS A 108 19.93 -29.80 9.16
N PRO A 109 20.98 -30.40 8.58
CA PRO A 109 21.42 -31.76 8.93
C PRO A 109 22.12 -31.86 10.30
N GLN A 110 22.38 -30.74 10.99
CA GLN A 110 23.37 -30.69 12.08
C GLN A 110 22.83 -30.21 13.44
N LEU A 111 21.51 -30.14 13.64
CA LEU A 111 20.95 -30.05 14.99
C LEU A 111 20.52 -31.45 15.43
N ARG A 112 21.46 -32.16 16.06
CA ARG A 112 21.22 -33.30 16.95
C ARG A 112 21.36 -32.82 18.39
#